data_AF-A0A842NIC2-F1
#
_entry.id   AF-A0A842NIC2-F1
#
_cell.length_a   1.000
_cell.length_b   1.000
_cell.length_c   1.000
_cell.angle_alpha   90.00
_cell.angle_beta   90.00
_cell.angle_gamma   90.00
#
_symmetry.space_group_name_H-M   'P 1'
#
loop_
_entity.id
_entity.type
_entity.pdbx_description
1 polymer ?
#
loop_
_entity_poly.entity_id
_entity_poly.type
_entity_poly.pdbx_seq_one_letter_code
_entity_poly.pdbx_strand_id
1 'polypeptide(L)'
;RSATRVSDVYRMYGHDLDYVDADSPEGRELLDDGKCVLVAPKGSKFKRENLDTALASGWAVMMRNRGRAFPLSDHADFRELLSFIRRCRPKRVLTFHGGKMTKGFAEYVRKRLGIDAGPLTSREETIHGPVTRGELRMKVCYEQLLRTVRIPGFEYTSPWLVKEMARRGFTRSETEAALTHLVDRRVLELTSSGVRLTQVA
;
A
#
# COMPACT_ATOMS: atom_id res chain seq x y z
N ARG A 1 -10.53 -15.41 -19.02
CA ARG A 1 -9.65 -15.85 -17.90
C ARG A 1 -10.49 -16.77 -17.05
N SER A 2 -10.11 -18.04 -16.92
CA SER A 2 -10.90 -19.02 -16.16
C SER A 2 -10.76 -18.79 -14.65
N ALA A 3 -11.84 -18.95 -13.91
CA ALA A 3 -11.86 -18.89 -12.45
C ALA A 3 -11.28 -20.16 -11.80
N THR A 4 -11.23 -21.28 -12.54
CA THR A 4 -10.72 -22.58 -12.07
C THR A 4 -9.28 -22.53 -11.57
N ARG A 5 -8.43 -21.72 -12.22
CA ARG A 5 -7.04 -21.49 -11.78
C ARG A 5 -6.93 -20.93 -10.37
N VAL A 6 -7.90 -20.14 -9.94
CA VAL A 6 -7.95 -19.63 -8.56
C VAL A 6 -8.39 -20.76 -7.64
N SER A 7 -9.40 -21.53 -8.03
CA SER A 7 -9.86 -22.70 -7.26
C SER A 7 -8.78 -23.77 -7.07
N ASP A 8 -7.91 -23.98 -8.06
CA ASP A 8 -6.75 -24.88 -7.94
C ASP A 8 -5.84 -24.47 -6.77
N VAL A 9 -5.59 -23.17 -6.60
CA VAL A 9 -4.79 -22.66 -5.49
C VAL A 9 -5.46 -23.00 -4.16
N TYR A 10 -6.77 -22.81 -4.03
CA TYR A 10 -7.49 -23.16 -2.80
C TYR A 10 -7.42 -24.67 -2.49
N ARG A 11 -7.54 -25.53 -3.51
CA ARG A 11 -7.34 -26.99 -3.36
C ARG A 11 -5.93 -27.32 -2.84
N MET A 12 -4.89 -26.65 -3.35
CA MET A 12 -3.52 -26.84 -2.86
C MET A 12 -3.35 -26.50 -1.37
N TYR A 13 -4.16 -25.58 -0.84
CA TYR A 13 -4.18 -25.22 0.58
C TYR A 13 -5.19 -26.04 1.41
N GLY A 14 -5.71 -27.14 0.87
CA GLY A 14 -6.56 -28.09 1.60
C GLY A 14 -8.04 -27.76 1.61
N HIS A 15 -8.51 -26.83 0.77
CA HIS A 15 -9.94 -26.57 0.59
C HIS A 15 -10.55 -27.53 -0.43
N ASP A 16 -11.58 -28.26 -0.03
CA ASP A 16 -12.33 -29.13 -0.91
C ASP A 16 -13.33 -28.30 -1.75
N LEU A 17 -12.92 -27.98 -2.98
CA LEU A 17 -13.74 -27.27 -3.96
C LEU A 17 -14.01 -28.22 -5.11
N ASP A 18 -15.27 -28.49 -5.45
CA ASP A 18 -15.62 -29.22 -6.67
C ASP A 18 -16.00 -28.24 -7.78
N TYR A 19 -15.45 -28.43 -8.98
CA TYR A 19 -15.69 -27.57 -10.14
C TYR A 19 -15.29 -28.24 -11.44
N VAL A 20 -15.98 -27.85 -12.52
CA VAL A 20 -15.68 -28.20 -13.91
C VAL A 20 -15.29 -26.92 -14.65
N ASP A 21 -14.22 -26.98 -15.45
CA ASP A 21 -13.84 -25.83 -16.28
C ASP A 21 -14.85 -25.67 -17.43
N ALA A 22 -15.38 -24.46 -17.59
CA ALA A 22 -16.39 -24.15 -18.59
C ALA A 22 -15.95 -24.42 -20.04
N ASP A 23 -14.63 -24.40 -20.31
CA ASP A 23 -14.09 -24.65 -21.65
C ASP A 23 -13.83 -26.14 -21.92
N SER A 24 -13.94 -27.02 -20.90
CA SER A 24 -13.78 -28.48 -21.03
C SER A 24 -14.98 -29.14 -21.74
N PRO A 25 -14.83 -30.38 -22.27
CA PRO A 25 -15.94 -31.10 -22.90
C PRO A 25 -17.17 -31.25 -21.97
N GLU A 26 -16.94 -31.69 -20.73
CA GLU A 26 -17.98 -31.83 -19.71
C GLU A 26 -18.61 -30.48 -19.35
N GLY A 27 -17.79 -29.44 -19.21
CA GLY A 27 -18.29 -28.08 -18.93
C GLY A 27 -19.20 -27.54 -20.04
N ARG A 28 -18.89 -27.83 -21.30
CA ARG A 28 -19.74 -27.44 -22.44
C ARG A 28 -21.07 -28.17 -22.43
N GLU A 29 -21.05 -29.47 -22.16
CA GLU A 29 -22.27 -30.29 -22.02
C GLU A 29 -23.17 -29.74 -20.89
N LEU A 30 -22.59 -29.47 -19.71
CA LEU A 30 -23.30 -28.87 -18.58
C LEU A 30 -23.92 -27.50 -18.91
N LEU A 31 -23.24 -26.69 -19.72
CA LEU A 31 -23.73 -25.38 -20.17
C LEU A 31 -24.84 -25.49 -21.23
N ASP A 32 -24.77 -26.49 -22.11
CA ASP A 32 -25.77 -26.76 -23.14
C ASP A 32 -27.06 -27.32 -22.50
N ASP A 33 -26.92 -28.20 -21.52
CA ASP A 33 -28.02 -28.76 -20.73
C ASP A 33 -28.71 -27.72 -19.82
N GLY A 34 -28.03 -26.63 -19.49
CA GLY A 34 -28.52 -25.57 -18.60
C GLY A 34 -28.68 -25.99 -17.14
N LYS A 35 -28.12 -27.14 -16.74
CA LYS A 35 -28.22 -27.71 -15.38
C LYS A 35 -26.99 -27.40 -14.53
N CYS A 36 -26.44 -26.19 -14.64
CA CYS A 36 -25.24 -25.81 -13.91
C CYS A 36 -25.29 -24.36 -13.42
N VAL A 37 -24.41 -24.05 -12.47
CA VAL A 37 -24.12 -22.67 -12.04
C VAL A 37 -22.80 -22.26 -12.65
N LEU A 38 -22.83 -21.23 -13.51
CA LEU A 38 -21.63 -20.65 -14.09
C LEU A 38 -21.09 -19.52 -13.21
N VAL A 39 -19.90 -19.71 -12.63
CA VAL A 39 -19.19 -18.66 -11.90
C VAL A 39 -18.17 -18.00 -12.82
N ALA A 40 -18.31 -16.69 -13.01
CA ALA A 40 -17.47 -15.92 -13.93
C ALA A 40 -17.01 -14.58 -13.35
N PRO A 41 -15.83 -14.08 -13.74
CA PRO A 41 -15.39 -12.74 -13.39
C PRO A 41 -16.39 -11.67 -13.86
N LYS A 42 -16.54 -10.59 -13.07
CA LYS A 42 -17.39 -9.45 -13.43
C LYS A 42 -17.02 -8.90 -14.82
N GLY A 43 -18.03 -8.70 -15.67
CA GLY A 43 -17.86 -8.17 -17.02
C GLY A 43 -17.52 -9.23 -18.09
N SER A 44 -17.51 -10.51 -17.73
CA SER A 44 -17.46 -11.61 -18.70
C SER A 44 -18.68 -11.52 -19.63
N LYS A 45 -18.44 -11.63 -20.93
CA LYS A 45 -19.50 -11.60 -21.95
C LYS A 45 -19.80 -13.02 -22.40
N PHE A 46 -21.04 -13.44 -22.25
CA PHE A 46 -21.52 -14.73 -22.70
C PHE A 46 -22.52 -14.53 -23.83
N LYS A 47 -22.33 -15.26 -24.93
CA LYS A 47 -23.29 -15.31 -26.05
C LYS A 47 -24.17 -16.55 -25.88
N ARG A 48 -24.95 -16.59 -24.80
CA ARG A 48 -25.91 -17.66 -24.52
C ARG A 48 -27.22 -17.05 -24.06
N GLU A 49 -28.33 -17.58 -24.57
CA GLU A 49 -29.67 -17.06 -24.30
C GLU A 49 -30.29 -17.66 -23.03
N ASN A 50 -29.76 -18.80 -22.56
CA ASN A 50 -30.24 -19.54 -21.38
C ASN A 50 -29.50 -19.16 -20.08
N LEU A 51 -29.25 -17.87 -19.84
CA LEU A 51 -28.54 -17.42 -18.64
C LEU A 51 -29.38 -16.46 -17.78
N ASP A 52 -29.62 -16.86 -16.53
CA ASP A 52 -30.14 -15.97 -15.49
C ASP A 52 -28.95 -15.42 -14.68
N THR A 53 -28.63 -14.13 -14.89
CA THR A 53 -27.40 -13.56 -14.34
C THR A 53 -27.66 -12.87 -13.00
N ALA A 54 -26.83 -13.22 -12.00
CA ALA A 54 -26.78 -12.53 -10.73
C ALA A 54 -25.35 -12.05 -10.40
N LEU A 55 -25.24 -10.90 -9.74
CA LEU A 55 -23.95 -10.34 -9.33
C LEU A 55 -23.62 -10.68 -7.88
N ALA A 56 -22.52 -11.40 -7.63
CA ALA A 56 -21.96 -11.55 -6.29
C ALA A 56 -20.95 -10.42 -6.01
N SER A 57 -21.22 -9.53 -5.05
CA SER A 57 -20.33 -8.42 -4.70
C SER A 57 -20.65 -7.82 -3.33
N GLY A 58 -19.64 -7.33 -2.60
CA GLY A 58 -19.83 -6.60 -1.34
C GLY A 58 -20.66 -5.33 -1.51
N TRP A 59 -20.70 -4.80 -2.72
CA TRP A 59 -21.51 -3.63 -3.07
C TRP A 59 -22.96 -3.97 -3.42
N ALA A 60 -23.34 -5.25 -3.47
CA ALA A 60 -24.70 -5.68 -3.81
C ALA A 60 -25.76 -5.09 -2.86
N VAL A 61 -25.40 -4.85 -1.60
CA VAL A 61 -26.26 -4.19 -0.60
C VAL A 61 -26.68 -2.78 -1.02
N MET A 62 -25.87 -2.09 -1.84
CA MET A 62 -26.20 -0.75 -2.36
C MET A 62 -26.93 -0.81 -3.71
N MET A 63 -27.03 -1.98 -4.33
CA MET A 63 -27.62 -2.20 -5.65
C MET A 63 -29.05 -2.76 -5.59
N ARG A 64 -29.77 -2.56 -4.47
CA ARG A 64 -31.07 -3.19 -4.15
C ARG A 64 -32.15 -3.11 -5.24
N ASN A 65 -32.01 -2.22 -6.22
CA ASN A 65 -32.96 -2.00 -7.31
C ASN A 65 -32.39 -2.31 -8.71
N ARG A 66 -31.21 -2.94 -8.85
CA ARG A 66 -30.51 -3.17 -10.13
C ARG A 66 -30.22 -4.67 -10.39
N GLY A 67 -31.28 -5.47 -10.46
CA GLY A 67 -31.20 -6.90 -10.79
C GLY A 67 -30.91 -7.80 -9.60
N ARG A 68 -30.73 -9.10 -9.87
CA ARG A 68 -30.42 -10.11 -8.84
C ARG A 68 -28.96 -9.97 -8.41
N ALA A 69 -28.72 -9.76 -7.12
CA ALA A 69 -27.38 -9.61 -6.60
C ALA A 69 -27.24 -10.22 -5.20
N PHE A 70 -26.10 -10.87 -4.94
CA PHE A 70 -25.76 -11.50 -3.68
C PHE A 70 -24.68 -10.68 -2.96
N PRO A 71 -24.90 -10.27 -1.70
CA PRO A 71 -23.87 -9.58 -0.92
C PRO A 71 -22.76 -10.54 -0.53
N LEU A 72 -21.63 -10.45 -1.22
CA LEU A 72 -20.46 -11.29 -0.98
C LEU A 72 -19.18 -10.46 -1.06
N SER A 73 -18.45 -10.37 0.05
CA SER A 73 -17.17 -9.66 0.14
C SER A 73 -16.17 -10.51 0.92
N ASP A 74 -14.93 -10.49 0.48
CA ASP A 74 -13.75 -11.05 1.16
C ASP A 74 -13.09 -10.03 2.12
N HIS A 75 -13.71 -8.87 2.32
CA HIS A 75 -13.19 -7.81 3.17
C HIS A 75 -13.79 -7.93 4.57
N ALA A 76 -12.94 -7.75 5.59
CA ALA A 76 -13.36 -7.73 6.97
C ALA A 76 -14.30 -6.56 7.26
N ASP A 77 -15.36 -6.81 8.03
CA ASP A 77 -16.22 -5.76 8.56
C ASP A 77 -15.55 -4.98 9.70
N PHE A 78 -16.25 -3.98 10.24
CA PHE A 78 -15.74 -3.15 11.33
C PHE A 78 -15.39 -3.97 12.60
N ARG A 79 -16.21 -4.96 12.96
CA ARG A 79 -16.01 -5.77 14.17
C ARG A 79 -14.86 -6.75 13.97
N GLU A 80 -14.75 -7.33 12.79
CA GLU A 80 -13.66 -8.23 12.40
C GLU A 80 -12.32 -7.49 12.37
N LEU A 81 -12.27 -6.26 11.85
CA LEU A 81 -11.07 -5.41 11.91
C LEU A 81 -10.65 -5.14 13.36
N LEU A 82 -11.59 -4.80 14.25
CA LEU A 82 -11.28 -4.60 15.66
C LEU A 82 -10.81 -5.90 16.34
N SER A 83 -11.42 -7.03 16.01
CA SER A 83 -11.03 -8.35 16.51
C SER A 83 -9.59 -8.69 16.09
N PHE A 84 -9.27 -8.45 14.82
CA PHE A 84 -7.93 -8.63 14.26
C PHE A 84 -6.90 -7.77 15.00
N ILE A 85 -7.17 -6.47 15.17
CA ILE A 85 -6.27 -5.56 15.92
C ILE A 85 -6.03 -6.05 17.35
N ARG A 86 -7.10 -6.45 18.07
CA ARG A 86 -6.98 -6.95 19.45
C ARG A 86 -6.12 -8.21 19.53
N ARG A 87 -6.26 -9.13 18.57
CA ARG A 87 -5.48 -10.38 18.51
C ARG A 87 -4.01 -10.12 18.19
N CYS A 88 -3.72 -9.17 17.30
CA CYS A 88 -2.36 -8.81 16.92
C CYS A 88 -1.60 -8.03 18.01
N ARG A 89 -2.30 -7.33 18.91
CA ARG A 89 -1.73 -6.45 19.94
C ARG A 89 -0.65 -5.48 19.38
N PRO A 90 -0.95 -4.73 18.31
CA PRO A 90 0.04 -3.86 17.68
C PRO A 90 0.38 -2.67 18.58
N LYS A 91 1.59 -2.15 18.45
CA LYS A 91 2.01 -0.89 19.09
C LYS A 91 1.40 0.34 18.40
N ARG A 92 1.14 0.24 17.09
CA ARG A 92 0.57 1.30 16.26
C ARG A 92 -0.35 0.73 15.18
N VAL A 93 -1.43 1.42 14.83
CA VAL A 93 -2.33 1.08 13.71
C VAL A 93 -2.37 2.23 12.71
N LEU A 94 -1.99 1.97 11.45
CA LEU A 94 -2.01 2.96 10.39
C LEU A 94 -3.11 2.64 9.36
N THR A 95 -4.01 3.60 9.11
CA THR A 95 -5.10 3.42 8.14
C THR A 95 -4.77 4.11 6.81
N PHE A 96 -4.70 3.37 5.70
CA PHE A 96 -4.30 3.91 4.40
C PHE A 96 -5.45 4.06 3.40
N HIS A 97 -6.46 3.19 3.49
CA HIS A 97 -7.62 3.18 2.60
C HIS A 97 -8.90 3.55 3.34
N GLY A 98 -9.84 4.16 2.62
CA GLY A 98 -11.17 4.49 3.15
C GLY A 98 -11.70 5.84 2.65
N GLY A 99 -13.03 5.93 2.53
CA GLY A 99 -13.71 7.17 2.13
C GLY A 99 -13.89 8.16 3.29
N LYS A 100 -14.54 9.31 3.01
CA LYS A 100 -14.87 10.33 4.03
C LYS A 100 -15.57 9.75 5.26
N MET A 101 -16.40 8.71 5.08
CA MET A 101 -17.14 8.02 6.14
C MET A 101 -16.28 7.13 7.06
N THR A 102 -15.01 6.89 6.73
CA THR A 102 -14.12 5.97 7.46
C THR A 102 -13.01 6.68 8.23
N LYS A 103 -12.95 8.02 8.17
CA LYS A 103 -11.95 8.84 8.87
C LYS A 103 -11.94 8.63 10.39
N GLY A 104 -13.07 8.21 10.96
CA GLY A 104 -13.20 7.96 12.40
C GLY A 104 -12.58 6.63 12.88
N PHE A 105 -12.15 5.73 12.00
CA PHE A 105 -11.67 4.41 12.45
C PHE A 105 -10.39 4.49 13.29
N ALA A 106 -9.37 5.22 12.82
CA ALA A 106 -8.13 5.41 13.58
C ALA A 106 -8.39 6.08 14.95
N GLU A 107 -9.28 7.08 14.97
CA GLU A 107 -9.70 7.72 16.21
C GLU A 107 -10.43 6.75 17.15
N TYR A 108 -11.29 5.90 16.61
CA TYR A 108 -11.98 4.87 17.37
C TYR A 108 -10.97 3.90 18.00
N VAL A 109 -9.97 3.44 17.23
CA VAL A 109 -8.90 2.58 17.73
C VAL A 109 -8.15 3.25 18.88
N ARG A 110 -7.75 4.53 18.73
CA ARG A 110 -7.12 5.30 19.82
C ARG A 110 -8.00 5.35 21.07
N LYS A 111 -9.25 5.81 20.92
CA LYS A 111 -10.15 6.08 22.05
C LYS A 111 -10.65 4.81 22.74
N ARG A 112 -10.88 3.72 21.99
CA ARG A 112 -11.56 2.52 22.50
C ARG A 112 -10.62 1.34 22.74
N LEU A 113 -9.49 1.28 22.05
CA LEU A 113 -8.48 0.25 22.27
C LEU A 113 -7.24 0.77 22.99
N GLY A 114 -7.07 2.10 23.13
CA GLY A 114 -5.87 2.68 23.75
C GLY A 114 -4.59 2.47 22.94
N ILE A 115 -4.73 2.16 21.65
CA ILE A 115 -3.61 1.88 20.74
C ILE A 115 -3.34 3.14 19.92
N ASP A 116 -2.07 3.52 19.80
CA ASP A 116 -1.69 4.61 18.91
C ASP A 116 -2.15 4.31 17.48
N ALA A 117 -2.92 5.21 16.88
CA ALA A 117 -3.46 4.99 15.56
C ALA A 117 -3.63 6.28 14.79
N GLY A 118 -3.32 6.25 13.50
CA GLY A 118 -3.34 7.42 12.65
C GLY A 118 -3.61 7.06 11.19
N PRO A 119 -4.10 8.00 10.39
CA PRO A 119 -4.18 7.82 8.96
C PRO A 119 -2.79 7.93 8.33
N LEU A 120 -2.46 7.00 7.42
CA LEU A 120 -1.28 7.07 6.56
C LEU A 120 -1.55 8.02 5.38
N THR A 121 -1.98 9.26 5.69
CA THR A 121 -2.52 10.20 4.68
C THR A 121 -1.55 11.29 4.22
N SER A 122 -0.37 11.40 4.82
CA SER A 122 0.69 12.33 4.39
C SER A 122 2.05 11.93 4.96
N ARG A 123 3.13 12.48 4.37
CA ARG A 123 4.55 12.18 4.62
C ARG A 123 5.01 12.23 6.09
N GLU A 124 4.16 12.71 6.98
CA GLU A 124 4.42 12.90 8.39
C GLU A 124 4.18 11.61 9.18
N GLU A 125 3.24 10.73 8.81
CA GLU A 125 2.99 9.51 9.58
C GLU A 125 3.86 8.33 9.13
N THR A 126 4.59 7.72 10.08
CA THR A 126 5.42 6.54 9.85
C THR A 126 5.11 5.44 10.88
N ILE A 127 5.69 4.24 10.67
CA ILE A 127 5.62 3.16 11.66
C ILE A 127 6.19 3.55 13.03
N HIS A 128 7.08 4.55 13.07
CA HIS A 128 7.74 5.03 14.28
C HIS A 128 7.06 6.24 14.92
N GLY A 129 6.07 6.84 14.26
CA GLY A 129 5.44 8.07 14.73
C GLY A 129 5.31 9.16 13.69
N PRO A 130 4.66 10.26 14.08
CA PRO A 130 4.65 11.49 13.31
C PRO A 130 6.09 12.05 13.26
N VAL A 131 6.58 12.25 12.05
CA VAL A 131 7.82 12.94 11.74
C VAL A 131 7.48 14.42 11.66
N THR A 132 8.23 15.24 12.39
CA THR A 132 8.03 16.69 12.36
C THR A 132 8.32 17.24 10.97
N ARG A 133 7.71 18.38 10.64
CA ARG A 133 7.99 19.10 9.38
C ARG A 133 9.48 19.42 9.21
N GLY A 134 10.18 19.69 10.30
CA GLY A 134 11.63 19.90 10.33
C GLY A 134 12.41 18.65 9.93
N GLU A 135 12.10 17.50 10.53
CA GLU A 135 12.74 16.22 10.18
C GLU A 135 12.44 15.78 8.74
N LEU A 136 11.21 16.02 8.25
CA LEU A 136 10.87 15.79 6.84
C LEU A 136 11.68 16.67 5.91
N ARG A 137 11.78 17.96 6.22
CA ARG A 137 12.53 18.93 5.43
C ARG A 137 14.03 18.59 5.44
N MET A 138 14.54 18.15 6.58
CA MET A 138 15.89 17.65 6.74
C MET A 138 16.14 16.40 5.88
N LYS A 139 15.21 15.43 5.89
CA LYS A 139 15.29 14.23 5.02
C LYS A 139 15.32 14.60 3.53
N VAL A 140 14.47 15.52 3.10
CA VAL A 140 14.49 15.99 1.69
C VAL A 140 15.82 16.70 1.39
N CYS A 141 16.36 17.46 2.33
CA CYS A 141 17.69 18.07 2.20
C CYS A 141 18.77 16.99 1.99
N TYR A 142 18.76 15.89 2.77
CA TYR A 142 19.68 14.77 2.62
C TYR A 142 19.61 14.15 1.23
N GLU A 143 18.40 13.82 0.77
CA GLU A 143 18.20 13.19 -0.54
C GLU A 143 18.69 14.09 -1.68
N GLN A 144 18.53 15.41 -1.56
CA GLN A 144 19.02 16.37 -2.55
C GLN A 144 20.54 16.55 -2.50
N LEU A 145 21.15 16.54 -1.31
CA LEU A 145 22.60 16.55 -1.16
C LEU A 145 23.19 15.30 -1.80
N LEU A 146 22.68 14.10 -1.49
CA LEU A 146 23.16 12.84 -2.06
C LEU A 146 23.03 12.77 -3.59
N ARG A 147 21.98 13.37 -4.16
CA ARG A 147 21.87 13.53 -5.63
C ARG A 147 22.92 14.47 -6.21
N THR A 148 23.35 15.46 -5.44
CA THR A 148 24.39 16.43 -5.83
C THR A 148 25.78 15.82 -5.71
N VAL A 149 26.09 15.17 -4.58
CA VAL A 149 27.40 14.55 -4.29
C VAL A 149 27.52 13.12 -4.81
N ARG A 150 27.10 12.88 -6.06
CA ARG A 150 26.94 11.53 -6.61
C ARG A 150 28.18 10.92 -7.25
N ILE A 151 29.27 11.67 -7.41
CA ILE A 151 30.49 11.21 -8.08
C ILE A 151 31.47 10.71 -7.01
N PRO A 152 31.75 9.40 -6.92
CA PRO A 152 32.70 8.86 -5.96
C PRO A 152 34.10 9.46 -6.14
N GLY A 153 34.74 9.82 -5.03
CA GLY A 153 36.08 10.42 -5.04
C GLY A 153 36.14 11.91 -5.46
N PHE A 154 35.05 12.50 -5.96
CA PHE A 154 35.00 13.93 -6.23
C PHE A 154 34.77 14.73 -4.94
N GLU A 155 35.58 15.76 -4.72
CA GLU A 155 35.45 16.64 -3.56
C GLU A 155 34.54 17.83 -3.88
N TYR A 156 33.52 18.01 -3.05
CA TYR A 156 32.56 19.09 -3.14
C TYR A 156 32.78 20.06 -1.97
N THR A 157 33.09 21.32 -2.28
CA THR A 157 33.36 22.32 -1.24
C THR A 157 32.09 22.71 -0.48
N SER A 158 32.20 22.88 0.84
CA SER A 158 31.05 23.26 1.69
C SER A 158 30.37 24.57 1.23
N PRO A 159 31.09 25.64 0.86
CA PRO A 159 30.48 26.86 0.35
C PRO A 159 29.69 26.65 -0.96
N TRP A 160 30.19 25.80 -1.85
CA TRP A 160 29.50 25.49 -3.10
C TRP A 160 28.21 24.71 -2.84
N LEU A 161 28.25 23.72 -1.93
CA LEU A 161 27.08 22.94 -1.53
C LEU A 161 26.01 23.81 -0.87
N VAL A 162 26.38 24.73 0.02
CA VAL A 162 25.44 25.69 0.62
C VAL A 162 24.78 26.54 -0.45
N LYS A 163 25.54 27.05 -1.42
CA LYS A 163 25.00 27.85 -2.53
C LYS A 163 24.07 27.02 -3.43
N GLU A 164 24.44 25.77 -3.72
CA GLU A 164 23.64 24.88 -4.56
C GLU A 164 22.32 24.47 -3.87
N MET A 165 22.37 24.19 -2.57
CA MET A 165 21.18 23.88 -1.78
C MET A 165 20.28 25.10 -1.56
N ALA A 166 20.85 26.30 -1.47
CA ALA A 166 20.08 27.55 -1.42
C ALA A 166 19.22 27.76 -2.68
N ARG A 167 19.73 27.40 -3.87
CA ARG A 167 18.93 27.44 -5.13
C ARG A 167 17.73 26.49 -5.11
N ARG A 168 17.78 25.45 -4.28
CA ARG A 168 16.71 24.47 -4.09
C ARG A 168 15.80 24.81 -2.90
N GLY A 169 15.98 25.99 -2.32
CA GLY A 169 15.16 26.53 -1.25
C GLY A 169 15.52 26.03 0.15
N PHE A 170 16.73 25.49 0.36
CA PHE A 170 17.23 25.13 1.69
C PHE A 170 18.07 26.26 2.28
N THR A 171 17.96 26.45 3.59
CA THR A 171 18.77 27.43 4.32
C THR A 171 20.19 26.89 4.52
N ARG A 172 21.11 27.79 4.87
CA ARG A 172 22.48 27.42 5.24
C ARG A 172 22.52 26.45 6.41
N SER A 173 21.77 26.73 7.48
CA SER A 173 21.71 25.86 8.66
C SER A 173 21.15 24.48 8.36
N GLU A 174 20.13 24.38 7.50
CA GLU A 174 19.60 23.08 7.04
C GLU A 174 20.63 22.29 6.23
N THR A 175 21.43 22.97 5.42
CA THR A 175 22.47 22.33 4.61
C THR A 175 23.64 21.88 5.48
N GLU A 176 24.11 22.72 6.39
CA GLU A 176 25.22 22.39 7.31
C GLU A 176 24.84 21.26 8.26
N ALA A 177 23.66 21.32 8.88
CA ALA A 177 23.16 20.22 9.72
C ALA A 177 23.02 18.91 8.94
N ALA A 178 22.69 18.99 7.65
CA ALA A 178 22.61 17.83 6.78
C ALA A 178 23.94 17.22 6.40
N LEU A 179 24.94 18.05 6.10
CA LEU A 179 26.29 17.59 5.86
C LEU A 179 26.85 16.90 7.11
N THR A 180 26.70 17.51 8.29
CA THR A 180 27.10 16.91 9.56
C THR A 180 26.46 15.54 9.77
N HIS A 181 25.14 15.44 9.57
CA HIS A 181 24.43 14.17 9.74
C HIS A 181 24.92 13.06 8.79
N LEU A 182 25.19 13.40 7.52
CA LEU A 182 25.70 12.45 6.54
C LEU A 182 27.15 12.01 6.83
N VAL A 183 27.96 12.90 7.38
CA VAL A 183 29.31 12.59 7.87
C VAL A 183 29.27 11.67 9.09
N ASP A 184 28.42 11.97 10.07
CA ASP A 184 28.26 11.15 11.28
C ASP A 184 27.83 9.71 10.95
N ARG A 185 27.00 9.57 9.90
CA ARG A 185 26.54 8.28 9.35
C ARG A 185 27.56 7.60 8.43
N ARG A 186 28.72 8.20 8.19
CA ARG A 186 29.77 7.71 7.26
C ARG A 186 29.28 7.50 5.83
N VAL A 187 28.33 8.32 5.39
CA VAL A 187 27.91 8.40 3.98
C VAL A 187 28.82 9.35 3.21
N LEU A 188 29.28 10.40 3.90
CA LEU A 188 30.25 11.36 3.40
C LEU A 188 31.50 11.36 4.29
N GLU A 189 32.64 11.66 3.69
CA GLU A 189 33.89 11.93 4.38
C GLU A 189 34.19 13.43 4.34
N LEU A 190 34.63 13.97 5.48
CA LEU A 190 35.17 15.32 5.55
C LEU A 190 36.53 15.38 4.84
N THR A 191 36.71 16.42 4.03
CA THR A 191 37.98 16.77 3.40
C THR A 191 38.48 18.10 3.94
N SER A 192 39.66 18.56 3.51
CA SER A 192 40.21 19.85 3.91
C SER A 192 39.35 21.05 3.52
N SER A 193 38.53 20.93 2.45
CA SER A 193 37.72 22.05 1.93
C SER A 193 36.22 21.75 1.80
N GLY A 194 35.78 20.54 2.13
CA GLY A 194 34.39 20.15 2.01
C GLY A 194 34.12 18.69 2.35
N VAL A 195 33.42 18.01 1.45
CA VAL A 195 33.00 16.61 1.62
C VAL A 195 33.15 15.82 0.33
N ARG A 196 33.31 14.50 0.46
CA ARG A 196 33.24 13.55 -0.66
C ARG A 196 32.41 12.33 -0.29
N LEU A 197 31.87 11.64 -1.29
CA LEU A 197 31.16 10.38 -1.06
C LEU A 197 32.15 9.32 -0.56
N THR A 198 31.82 8.64 0.54
CA THR A 198 32.59 7.51 1.05
C THR A 198 32.64 6.41 -0.01
N GLN A 199 33.82 5.86 -0.28
CA GLN A 199 33.91 4.69 -1.16
C GLN A 199 33.40 3.48 -0.39
N VAL A 200 32.29 2.90 -0.84
CA VAL A 200 31.82 1.62 -0.33
C VAL A 200 32.83 0.58 -0.81
N ALA A 201 33.51 -0.07 0.12
CA ALA A 201 34.38 -1.21 -0.15
C ALA A 201 33.59 -2.39 -0.71
#